data_AF-A0A4Q5Z8B0-F1
#
_entry.id   AF-A0A4Q5Z8B0-F1
#
_cell.length_a   1.000
_cell.length_b   1.000
_cell.length_c   1.000
_cell.angle_alpha   90.00
_cell.angle_beta   90.00
_cell.angle_gamma   90.00
#
_symmetry.space_group_name_H-M   'P 1'
#
loop_
_entity.id
_entity.type
_entity.pdbx_description
1 polymer ?
#
loop_
_entity_poly.entity_id
_entity_poly.type
_entity_poly.pdbx_seq_one_letter_code
_entity_poly.pdbx_strand_id
1 'polypeptide(L)'
;EMLAQLRHRILPPLPEKRSLNYLLQKAFHQSDDYKWVRAIPDELWLRFFQIVSGALQQKDSPLLRNLTRTLTILSYRISYLGLEDELNSQIRSDARLISPFLEQNKEIQSFVHLINNGNSSETYLLSGAQAVLNQVQECEHILDDIRESTAQYGTSLGQSYLLSRTAQQLKRILIIVQFLAPGSQPQEQLSNAVTFFKDVVESINKRYSISDLYRKNSGMLAYQIAEHKSASGEHYITTTRPEYTAFFYSAVAGGVIIAFAALVKALLHKVHMPLFWQYFCYGLNYAIAFVALFITGASLATKQPTMTASALAGSMDSRKGEQSFEGLAITFGKIWRSQFASFAGNLIVVFPLSYLLSVAWQYLTGDALLHDQKDALQSLRDQNPTTSLAWFYACVTGVCLFTSGIITGYVDNKVIYGNFGI
;
A
#
# COMPACT_ATOMS: atom_id res chain seq x y z
N GLU A 1 -6.73 2.51 -14.14
CA GLU A 1 -7.51 1.25 -14.12
C GLU A 1 -8.74 1.25 -13.20
N MET A 2 -8.75 1.86 -12.00
CA MET A 2 -9.97 1.89 -11.16
C MET A 2 -11.20 2.43 -11.91
N LEU A 3 -11.06 3.55 -12.63
CA LEU A 3 -12.12 4.09 -13.50
C LEU A 3 -12.53 3.11 -14.62
N ALA A 4 -11.58 2.35 -15.18
CA ALA A 4 -11.85 1.36 -16.21
C ALA A 4 -12.58 0.13 -15.63
N GLN A 5 -12.22 -0.33 -14.44
CA GLN A 5 -12.92 -1.42 -13.75
C GLN A 5 -14.31 -1.00 -13.25
N LEU A 6 -14.45 0.25 -12.77
CA LEU A 6 -15.74 0.82 -12.39
C LEU A 6 -16.65 0.92 -13.62
N ARG A 7 -16.10 1.38 -14.75
CA ARG A 7 -16.77 1.35 -16.06
C ARG A 7 -17.13 -0.07 -16.48
N HIS A 8 -16.26 -1.06 -16.32
CA HIS A 8 -16.53 -2.44 -16.71
C HIS A 8 -17.48 -3.19 -15.76
N ARG A 9 -17.65 -2.72 -14.52
CA ARG A 9 -18.69 -3.18 -13.60
C ARG A 9 -20.07 -2.65 -14.01
N ILE A 10 -20.13 -1.43 -14.55
CA ILE A 10 -21.37 -0.80 -15.02
C ILE A 10 -21.71 -1.26 -16.45
N LEU A 11 -20.70 -1.43 -17.32
CA LEU A 11 -20.79 -1.86 -18.71
C LEU A 11 -19.69 -2.89 -19.02
N PRO A 12 -19.99 -4.19 -18.84
CA PRO A 12 -19.07 -5.27 -19.22
C PRO A 12 -18.77 -5.21 -20.73
N PRO A 13 -17.52 -5.45 -21.16
CA PRO A 13 -17.21 -5.52 -22.59
C PRO A 13 -17.94 -6.71 -23.22
N LEU A 14 -18.39 -6.57 -24.49
CA LEU A 14 -19.03 -7.62 -25.27
C LEU A 14 -18.13 -8.87 -25.33
N PRO A 15 -18.54 -10.01 -24.72
CA PRO A 15 -17.68 -11.18 -24.68
C PRO A 15 -17.74 -11.98 -25.98
N GLU A 16 -16.59 -12.50 -26.42
CA GLU A 16 -16.53 -13.48 -27.50
C GLU A 16 -17.18 -14.79 -27.04
N LYS A 17 -18.34 -15.11 -27.62
CA LYS A 17 -19.24 -16.22 -27.23
C LYS A 17 -18.61 -17.62 -27.29
N ARG A 18 -17.43 -17.78 -27.88
CA ARG A 18 -16.68 -19.06 -28.00
C ARG A 18 -15.35 -19.09 -27.24
N SER A 19 -15.04 -18.03 -26.47
CA SER A 19 -13.84 -18.01 -25.64
C SER A 19 -14.03 -18.88 -24.39
N LEU A 20 -12.96 -19.55 -23.94
CA LEU A 20 -12.96 -20.30 -22.67
C LEU A 20 -13.38 -19.40 -21.49
N ASN A 21 -12.92 -18.15 -21.51
CA ASN A 21 -13.28 -17.14 -20.52
C ASN A 21 -14.79 -16.88 -20.47
N TYR A 22 -15.47 -16.81 -21.62
CA TYR A 22 -16.92 -16.64 -21.66
C TYR A 22 -17.67 -17.86 -21.12
N LEU A 23 -17.22 -19.07 -21.47
CA LEU A 23 -17.82 -20.31 -20.98
C LEU A 23 -17.67 -20.44 -19.46
N LEU A 24 -16.48 -20.14 -18.93
CA LEU A 24 -16.20 -20.16 -17.50
C LEU A 24 -16.96 -19.05 -16.76
N GLN A 25 -17.09 -17.85 -17.33
CA GLN A 25 -17.92 -16.79 -16.76
C GLN A 25 -19.39 -17.16 -16.70
N LYS A 26 -19.88 -17.90 -17.69
CA LYS A 26 -21.26 -18.38 -17.72
C LYS A 26 -21.49 -19.53 -16.73
N ALA A 27 -20.49 -20.41 -16.58
CA ALA A 27 -20.53 -21.52 -15.64
C ALA A 27 -20.41 -21.05 -14.18
N PHE A 28 -19.47 -20.13 -13.90
CA PHE A 28 -19.17 -19.56 -12.58
C PHE A 28 -19.54 -18.07 -12.56
N HIS A 29 -20.84 -17.78 -12.58
CA HIS A 29 -21.37 -16.43 -12.71
C HIS A 29 -21.46 -15.67 -11.39
N GLN A 30 -21.46 -16.35 -10.24
CA GLN A 30 -21.59 -15.73 -8.93
C GLN A 30 -20.23 -15.29 -8.39
N SER A 31 -20.17 -14.14 -7.73
CA SER A 31 -18.91 -13.57 -7.23
C SER A 31 -18.22 -14.42 -6.15
N ASP A 32 -18.93 -15.36 -5.55
CA ASP A 32 -18.48 -16.25 -4.49
C ASP A 32 -18.39 -17.73 -4.91
N ASP A 33 -18.55 -18.04 -6.21
CA ASP A 33 -18.42 -19.42 -6.73
C ASP A 33 -17.06 -20.05 -6.39
N TYR A 34 -16.00 -19.24 -6.35
CA TYR A 34 -14.67 -19.67 -5.95
C TYR A 34 -14.63 -20.30 -4.54
N LYS A 35 -15.54 -19.93 -3.62
CA LYS A 35 -15.56 -20.45 -2.25
C LYS A 35 -15.93 -21.93 -2.24
N TRP A 36 -17.00 -22.31 -2.94
CA TRP A 36 -17.41 -23.71 -3.00
C TRP A 36 -16.46 -24.52 -3.87
N VAL A 37 -15.93 -23.93 -4.95
CA VAL A 37 -14.92 -24.59 -5.81
C VAL A 37 -13.66 -24.94 -5.03
N ARG A 38 -13.19 -24.03 -4.17
CA ARG A 38 -12.05 -24.29 -3.29
C ARG A 38 -12.37 -25.25 -2.14
N ALA A 39 -13.60 -25.25 -1.62
CA ALA A 39 -14.03 -26.13 -0.53
C ALA A 39 -14.10 -27.62 -0.93
N ILE A 40 -14.27 -27.91 -2.23
CA ILE A 40 -14.24 -29.29 -2.73
C ILE A 40 -12.79 -29.83 -2.62
N PRO A 41 -12.60 -31.01 -1.99
CA PRO A 41 -11.29 -31.67 -1.90
C PRO A 41 -10.68 -31.92 -3.28
N ASP A 42 -9.36 -31.83 -3.37
CA ASP A 42 -8.64 -31.97 -4.64
C ASP A 42 -8.88 -33.35 -5.27
N GLU A 43 -9.07 -34.40 -4.47
CA GLU A 43 -9.32 -35.77 -4.95
C GLU A 43 -10.60 -35.89 -5.79
N LEU A 44 -11.63 -35.11 -5.46
CA LEU A 44 -12.88 -35.11 -6.23
C LEU A 44 -12.73 -34.39 -7.56
N TRP A 45 -11.98 -33.29 -7.58
CA TRP A 45 -11.64 -32.59 -8.83
C TRP A 45 -10.74 -33.44 -9.73
N LEU A 46 -9.78 -34.17 -9.15
CA LEU A 46 -8.96 -35.13 -9.87
C LEU A 46 -9.82 -36.19 -10.58
N ARG A 47 -10.76 -36.81 -9.85
CA ARG A 47 -11.69 -37.80 -10.42
C ARG A 47 -12.58 -37.19 -11.51
N PHE A 48 -13.10 -35.99 -11.29
CA PHE A 48 -13.90 -35.28 -12.29
C PHE A 48 -13.09 -35.05 -13.56
N PHE A 49 -11.86 -34.53 -13.45
CA PHE A 49 -11.01 -34.31 -14.61
C PHE A 49 -10.56 -35.60 -15.28
N GLN A 50 -10.40 -36.71 -14.57
CA GLN A 50 -10.13 -38.02 -15.18
C GLN A 50 -11.31 -38.52 -16.03
N ILE A 51 -12.55 -38.34 -15.55
CA ILE A 51 -13.75 -38.71 -16.28
C ILE A 51 -13.91 -37.83 -17.53
N VAL A 52 -13.68 -36.53 -17.40
CA VAL A 52 -13.81 -35.55 -18.48
C VAL A 52 -12.65 -35.64 -19.48
N SER A 53 -11.42 -35.94 -19.03
CA SER A 53 -10.23 -36.05 -19.89
C SER A 53 -10.28 -37.27 -20.80
N GLY A 54 -10.97 -38.35 -20.38
CA GLY A 54 -11.32 -39.47 -21.24
C GLY A 54 -12.10 -39.05 -22.51
N ALA A 55 -12.80 -37.92 -22.48
CA ALA A 55 -13.48 -37.33 -23.64
C ALA A 55 -12.63 -36.30 -24.42
N LEU A 56 -11.45 -35.92 -23.94
CA LEU A 56 -10.62 -34.81 -24.46
C LEU A 56 -9.30 -35.25 -25.12
N GLN A 57 -9.06 -36.55 -25.33
CA GLN A 57 -7.83 -37.13 -25.93
C GLN A 57 -7.51 -36.72 -27.38
N GLN A 58 -8.21 -35.74 -27.96
CA GLN A 58 -7.87 -35.23 -29.29
C GLN A 58 -6.65 -34.29 -29.19
N LYS A 59 -5.60 -34.63 -29.95
CA LYS A 59 -4.34 -33.87 -30.10
C LYS A 59 -4.50 -32.40 -30.54
N ASP A 60 -5.71 -31.95 -30.85
CA ASP A 60 -6.01 -30.60 -31.37
C ASP A 60 -7.21 -29.95 -30.66
N SER A 61 -7.20 -29.97 -29.32
CA SER A 61 -8.30 -29.42 -28.54
C SER A 61 -8.32 -27.88 -28.59
N PRO A 62 -9.51 -27.24 -28.68
CA PRO A 62 -9.63 -25.79 -28.57
C PRO A 62 -9.02 -25.21 -27.28
N LEU A 63 -8.94 -26.01 -26.21
CA LEU A 63 -8.30 -25.65 -24.96
C LEU A 63 -6.78 -25.49 -25.13
N LEU A 64 -6.12 -26.47 -25.76
CA LEU A 64 -4.68 -26.43 -26.03
C LEU A 64 -4.29 -25.16 -26.79
N ARG A 65 -5.01 -24.87 -27.87
CA ARG A 65 -4.80 -23.67 -28.69
C ARG A 65 -5.03 -22.36 -27.92
N ASN A 66 -5.99 -22.33 -26.99
CA ASN A 66 -6.22 -21.15 -26.15
C ASN A 66 -5.11 -20.96 -25.11
N LEU A 67 -4.62 -22.04 -24.51
CA LEU A 67 -3.54 -22.00 -23.52
C LEU A 67 -2.20 -21.60 -24.14
N THR A 68 -1.83 -22.18 -25.29
CA THR A 68 -0.60 -21.79 -26.01
C THR A 68 -0.64 -20.33 -26.45
N ARG A 69 -1.78 -19.85 -27.00
CA ARG A 69 -1.97 -18.42 -27.29
C ARG A 69 -1.87 -17.53 -26.05
N THR A 70 -2.42 -17.98 -24.93
CA THR A 70 -2.36 -17.23 -23.66
C THR A 70 -0.91 -17.13 -23.18
N LEU A 71 -0.13 -18.22 -23.22
CA LEU A 71 1.30 -18.21 -22.92
C LEU A 71 2.06 -17.21 -23.79
N THR A 72 1.83 -17.23 -25.12
CA THR A 72 2.47 -16.29 -26.04
C THR A 72 2.14 -14.84 -25.66
N ILE A 73 0.87 -14.51 -25.41
CA ILE A 73 0.45 -13.14 -25.03
C ILE A 73 1.05 -12.72 -23.68
N LEU A 74 1.03 -13.61 -22.67
CA LEU A 74 1.59 -13.32 -21.35
C LEU A 74 3.09 -13.07 -21.45
N SER A 75 3.79 -13.89 -22.22
CA SER A 75 5.22 -13.79 -22.41
C SER A 75 5.63 -12.46 -23.06
N TYR A 76 4.98 -12.04 -24.15
CA TYR A 76 5.27 -10.73 -24.76
C TYR A 76 5.00 -9.57 -23.82
N ARG A 77 3.94 -9.66 -23.00
CA ARG A 77 3.64 -8.63 -22.00
C ARG A 77 4.73 -8.54 -20.93
N ILE A 78 5.24 -9.67 -20.45
CA ILE A 78 6.32 -9.70 -19.46
C ILE A 78 7.61 -9.13 -20.06
N SER A 79 7.94 -9.49 -21.30
CA SER A 79 9.09 -8.90 -21.99
C SER A 79 8.96 -7.39 -22.13
N TYR A 80 7.79 -6.89 -22.51
CA TYR A 80 7.55 -5.45 -22.59
C TYR A 80 7.65 -4.76 -21.22
N LEU A 81 7.05 -5.34 -20.17
CA LEU A 81 7.15 -4.81 -18.81
C LEU A 81 8.59 -4.75 -18.34
N GLY A 82 9.42 -5.75 -18.65
CA GLY A 82 10.85 -5.73 -18.34
C GLY A 82 11.64 -4.64 -19.07
N LEU A 83 11.07 -4.01 -20.10
CA LEU A 83 11.65 -2.88 -20.84
C LEU A 83 11.09 -1.52 -20.41
N GLU A 84 10.08 -1.47 -19.54
CA GLU A 84 9.51 -0.20 -19.06
C GLU A 84 10.50 0.55 -18.15
N ASP A 85 10.58 1.88 -18.34
CA ASP A 85 11.50 2.76 -17.64
C ASP A 85 11.31 2.73 -16.12
N GLU A 86 10.10 2.46 -15.61
CA GLU A 86 9.85 2.35 -14.18
C GLU A 86 10.46 1.10 -13.52
N LEU A 87 10.60 0.00 -14.26
CA LEU A 87 11.38 -1.15 -13.81
C LEU A 87 12.86 -0.91 -14.06
N ASN A 88 13.19 -0.20 -15.14
CA ASN A 88 14.56 0.08 -15.55
C ASN A 88 15.27 1.12 -14.65
N SER A 89 14.53 2.03 -14.00
CA SER A 89 15.09 3.19 -13.25
C SER A 89 16.09 2.81 -12.16
N GLN A 90 15.84 1.72 -11.42
CA GLN A 90 16.77 1.14 -10.43
C GLN A 90 17.75 0.13 -11.03
N ILE A 91 17.41 -0.45 -12.19
CA ILE A 91 18.19 -1.46 -12.93
C ILE A 91 19.26 -0.82 -13.84
N ARG A 92 19.29 0.52 -13.98
CA ARG A 92 20.16 1.29 -14.89
C ARG A 92 21.66 1.01 -14.80
N SER A 93 22.14 0.29 -13.78
CA SER A 93 23.54 -0.11 -13.61
C SER A 93 23.91 -1.49 -14.18
N ASP A 94 22.96 -2.41 -14.46
CA ASP A 94 23.30 -3.72 -15.02
C ASP A 94 22.30 -4.20 -16.10
N ALA A 95 22.70 -4.11 -17.36
CA ALA A 95 21.95 -4.62 -18.51
C ALA A 95 21.66 -6.14 -18.43
N ARG A 96 22.37 -6.89 -17.57
CA ARG A 96 22.13 -8.32 -17.33
C ARG A 96 20.79 -8.60 -16.66
N LEU A 97 20.20 -7.63 -15.95
CA LEU A 97 18.90 -7.80 -15.26
C LEU A 97 17.68 -7.74 -16.19
N ILE A 98 17.81 -7.18 -17.40
CA ILE A 98 16.73 -7.19 -18.41
C ILE A 98 16.70 -8.53 -19.15
N SER A 99 17.86 -9.19 -19.26
CA SER A 99 18.03 -10.44 -20.02
C SER A 99 17.00 -11.50 -19.63
N PRO A 100 16.64 -11.71 -18.34
CA PRO A 100 15.73 -12.78 -17.99
C PRO A 100 14.28 -12.58 -18.45
N PHE A 101 13.80 -11.33 -18.51
CA PHE A 101 12.45 -11.00 -19.02
C PHE A 101 12.34 -11.17 -20.54
N LEU A 102 13.46 -11.09 -21.26
CA LEU A 102 13.53 -11.39 -22.70
C LEU A 102 13.73 -12.88 -22.94
N GLU A 103 14.61 -13.53 -22.18
CA GLU A 103 14.93 -14.95 -22.35
C GLU A 103 13.73 -15.84 -22.03
N GLN A 104 12.85 -15.46 -21.07
CA GLN A 104 11.59 -16.20 -20.84
C GLN A 104 10.72 -16.26 -22.09
N ASN A 105 10.77 -15.25 -22.96
CA ASN A 105 9.99 -15.28 -24.21
C ASN A 105 10.52 -16.30 -25.19
N LYS A 106 11.83 -16.37 -25.33
CA LYS A 106 12.48 -17.35 -26.19
C LYS A 106 12.18 -18.78 -25.74
N GLU A 107 12.28 -19.05 -24.44
CA GLU A 107 11.96 -20.38 -23.89
C GLU A 107 10.46 -20.73 -24.05
N ILE A 108 9.56 -19.78 -23.81
CA ILE A 108 8.11 -20.01 -23.99
C ILE A 108 7.74 -20.23 -25.45
N GLN A 109 8.30 -19.48 -26.40
CA GLN A 109 8.03 -19.72 -27.82
C GLN A 109 8.56 -21.11 -28.25
N SER A 110 9.74 -21.50 -27.74
CA SER A 110 10.31 -22.82 -28.01
C SER A 110 9.42 -23.94 -27.47
N PHE A 111 8.92 -23.80 -26.24
CA PHE A 111 7.98 -24.74 -25.64
C PHE A 111 6.64 -24.80 -26.39
N VAL A 112 6.08 -23.66 -26.78
CA VAL A 112 4.84 -23.57 -27.58
C VAL A 112 5.02 -24.27 -28.94
N HIS A 113 6.18 -24.12 -29.57
CA HIS A 113 6.51 -24.80 -30.83
C HIS A 113 6.58 -26.33 -30.65
N LEU A 114 7.20 -26.82 -29.57
CA LEU A 114 7.23 -28.25 -29.25
C LEU A 114 5.82 -28.83 -29.07
N ILE A 115 4.93 -28.09 -28.40
CA ILE A 115 3.53 -28.51 -28.20
C ILE A 115 2.78 -28.56 -29.54
N ASN A 116 2.89 -27.50 -30.35
CA ASN A 116 2.12 -27.38 -31.59
C ASN A 116 2.58 -28.38 -32.67
N ASN A 117 3.85 -28.80 -32.66
CA ASN A 117 4.38 -29.76 -33.62
C ASN A 117 3.84 -31.19 -33.42
N GLY A 118 3.28 -31.52 -32.25
CA GLY A 118 2.52 -32.76 -31.97
C GLY A 118 3.27 -34.10 -32.06
N ASN A 119 4.53 -34.06 -32.52
CA ASN A 119 5.45 -35.19 -32.73
C ASN A 119 6.72 -35.11 -31.86
N SER A 120 6.83 -34.10 -31.00
CA SER A 120 7.96 -33.98 -30.07
C SER A 120 7.94 -35.12 -29.05
N SER A 121 9.12 -35.67 -28.73
CA SER A 121 9.22 -36.67 -27.67
C SER A 121 8.85 -36.07 -26.32
N GLU A 122 8.35 -36.91 -25.43
CA GLU A 122 8.02 -36.54 -24.05
C GLU A 122 9.21 -35.90 -23.32
N THR A 123 10.42 -36.43 -23.57
CA THR A 123 11.68 -35.89 -23.03
C THR A 123 11.95 -34.46 -23.47
N TYR A 124 11.72 -34.12 -24.75
CA TYR A 124 11.90 -32.75 -25.23
C TYR A 124 10.86 -31.80 -24.66
N LEU A 125 9.61 -32.24 -24.52
CA LEU A 125 8.55 -31.44 -23.90
C LEU A 125 8.83 -31.16 -22.41
N LEU A 126 9.28 -32.18 -21.66
CA LEU A 126 9.72 -32.04 -20.27
C LEU A 126 10.88 -31.05 -20.14
N SER A 127 11.91 -31.21 -20.99
CA SER A 127 13.06 -30.30 -20.99
C SER A 127 12.65 -28.86 -21.31
N GLY A 128 11.75 -28.66 -22.28
CA GLY A 128 11.24 -27.33 -22.63
C GLY A 128 10.41 -26.70 -21.52
N ALA A 129 9.58 -27.49 -20.83
CA ALA A 129 8.84 -27.02 -19.67
C ALA A 129 9.78 -26.60 -18.54
N GLN A 130 10.80 -27.41 -18.23
CA GLN A 130 11.77 -27.09 -17.18
C GLN A 130 12.56 -25.82 -17.49
N ALA A 131 12.95 -25.61 -18.75
CA ALA A 131 13.63 -24.39 -19.18
C ALA A 131 12.76 -23.14 -18.91
N VAL A 132 11.46 -23.21 -19.24
CA VAL A 132 10.52 -22.13 -18.93
C VAL A 132 10.38 -21.91 -17.42
N LEU A 133 10.26 -22.98 -16.62
CA LEU A 133 10.13 -22.87 -15.16
C LEU A 133 11.35 -22.18 -14.55
N ASN A 134 12.56 -22.59 -14.92
CA ASN A 134 13.80 -21.97 -14.45
C ASN A 134 13.83 -20.48 -14.79
N GLN A 135 13.44 -20.13 -16.02
CA GLN A 135 13.50 -18.76 -16.49
C GLN A 135 12.44 -17.85 -15.83
N VAL A 136 11.28 -18.41 -15.48
CA VAL A 136 10.27 -17.71 -14.68
C VAL A 136 10.74 -17.49 -13.25
N GLN A 137 11.40 -18.48 -12.62
CA GLN A 137 11.98 -18.33 -11.29
C GLN A 137 13.05 -17.22 -11.25
N GLU A 138 13.88 -17.13 -12.29
CA GLU A 138 14.86 -16.04 -12.41
C GLU A 138 14.18 -14.66 -12.49
N CYS A 139 13.07 -14.56 -13.25
CA CYS A 139 12.29 -13.32 -13.29
C CYS A 139 11.68 -12.99 -11.90
N GLU A 140 11.22 -13.99 -11.15
CA GLU A 140 10.69 -13.78 -9.79
C GLU A 140 11.78 -13.29 -8.83
N HIS A 141 12.99 -13.85 -8.89
CA HIS A 141 14.14 -13.38 -8.11
C HIS A 141 14.42 -11.90 -8.36
N ILE A 142 14.46 -11.47 -9.64
CA ILE A 142 14.70 -10.06 -9.98
C ILE A 142 13.58 -9.16 -9.43
N LEU A 143 12.32 -9.59 -9.49
CA LEU A 143 11.22 -8.82 -8.92
C LEU A 143 11.37 -8.65 -7.40
N ASP A 144 11.88 -9.67 -6.71
CA ASP A 144 12.12 -9.62 -5.27
C ASP A 144 13.35 -8.75 -4.92
N ASP A 145 14.43 -8.84 -5.69
CA ASP A 145 15.60 -7.95 -5.54
C ASP A 145 15.22 -6.48 -5.73
N ILE A 146 14.41 -6.16 -6.75
CA ILE A 146 13.89 -4.81 -6.96
C ILE A 146 13.06 -4.38 -5.75
N ARG A 147 12.18 -5.24 -5.24
CA ARG A 147 11.37 -4.94 -4.03
C ARG A 147 12.24 -4.67 -2.82
N GLU A 148 13.29 -5.45 -2.58
CA GLU A 148 14.20 -5.23 -1.46
C GLU A 148 14.95 -3.90 -1.60
N SER A 149 15.34 -3.52 -2.82
CA SER A 149 16.00 -2.24 -3.09
C SER A 149 15.08 -1.01 -2.91
N THR A 150 13.75 -1.19 -2.96
CA THR A 150 12.80 -0.08 -2.78
C THR A 150 12.90 0.60 -1.41
N ALA A 151 13.33 -0.13 -0.36
CA ALA A 151 13.54 0.44 0.96
C ALA A 151 14.67 1.48 0.99
N GLN A 152 15.67 1.35 0.10
CA GLN A 152 16.84 2.22 0.06
C GLN A 152 16.67 3.40 -0.92
N TYR A 153 16.04 3.17 -2.07
CA TYR A 153 15.95 4.16 -3.16
C TYR A 153 14.55 4.76 -3.34
N GLY A 154 13.57 4.31 -2.55
CA GLY A 154 12.16 4.63 -2.71
C GLY A 154 11.49 3.94 -3.89
N THR A 155 10.16 4.06 -3.98
CA THR A 155 9.37 3.39 -5.03
C THR A 155 8.15 4.16 -5.45
N SER A 156 7.88 4.26 -6.75
CA SER A 156 6.63 4.86 -7.22
C SER A 156 5.45 3.90 -7.10
N LEU A 157 4.23 4.44 -6.96
CA LEU A 157 3.01 3.64 -7.05
C LEU A 157 2.91 2.90 -8.40
N GLY A 158 3.44 3.50 -9.48
CA GLY A 158 3.54 2.87 -10.80
C GLY A 158 4.43 1.64 -10.77
N GLN A 159 5.66 1.78 -10.29
CA GLN A 159 6.63 0.67 -10.20
C GLN A 159 6.09 -0.49 -9.36
N SER A 160 5.56 -0.21 -8.18
CA SER A 160 4.99 -1.24 -7.30
C SER A 160 3.78 -1.95 -7.92
N TYR A 161 2.94 -1.22 -8.65
CA TYR A 161 1.88 -1.80 -9.45
C TYR A 161 2.41 -2.72 -10.56
N LEU A 162 3.45 -2.28 -11.29
CA LEU A 162 4.10 -3.07 -12.34
C LEU A 162 4.71 -4.35 -11.77
N LEU A 163 5.45 -4.28 -10.66
CA LEU A 163 6.01 -5.44 -9.96
C LEU A 163 4.93 -6.47 -9.56
N SER A 164 3.82 -6.01 -9.00
CA SER A 164 2.68 -6.87 -8.63
C SER A 164 2.04 -7.51 -9.86
N ARG A 165 1.86 -6.73 -10.93
CA ARG A 165 1.28 -7.20 -12.19
C ARG A 165 2.19 -8.24 -12.85
N THR A 166 3.50 -8.01 -12.91
CA THR A 166 4.48 -8.95 -13.49
C THR A 166 4.47 -10.27 -12.72
N ALA A 167 4.53 -10.24 -11.39
CA ALA A 167 4.46 -11.44 -10.56
C ALA A 167 3.18 -12.26 -10.80
N GLN A 168 2.03 -11.60 -10.96
CA GLN A 168 0.77 -12.29 -11.28
C GLN A 168 0.81 -12.97 -12.66
N GLN A 169 1.47 -12.37 -13.64
CA GLN A 169 1.58 -12.95 -14.98
C GLN A 169 2.58 -14.11 -15.01
N LEU A 170 3.70 -14.00 -14.28
CA LEU A 170 4.67 -15.09 -14.09
C LEU A 170 4.00 -16.31 -13.43
N LYS A 171 3.25 -16.10 -12.35
CA LYS A 171 2.47 -17.16 -11.71
C LYS A 171 1.49 -17.83 -12.69
N ARG A 172 0.83 -17.06 -13.55
CA ARG A 172 -0.07 -17.64 -14.57
C ARG A 172 0.69 -18.47 -15.60
N ILE A 173 1.89 -18.05 -16.00
CA ILE A 173 2.75 -18.83 -16.89
C ILE A 173 3.12 -20.15 -16.23
N LEU A 174 3.59 -20.15 -14.97
CA LEU A 174 3.93 -21.37 -14.23
C LEU A 174 2.78 -22.37 -14.27
N ILE A 175 1.57 -21.93 -13.96
CA ILE A 175 0.43 -22.83 -13.89
C ILE A 175 0.08 -23.39 -15.29
N ILE A 176 0.10 -22.56 -16.34
CA ILE A 176 -0.20 -23.04 -17.69
C ILE A 176 0.89 -24.00 -18.18
N VAL A 177 2.17 -23.73 -17.89
CA VAL A 177 3.29 -24.60 -18.25
C VAL A 177 3.17 -25.95 -17.54
N GLN A 178 2.90 -25.96 -16.24
CA GLN A 178 2.68 -27.18 -15.47
C GLN A 178 1.48 -27.99 -15.95
N PHE A 179 0.45 -27.33 -16.48
CA PHE A 179 -0.69 -27.99 -17.09
C PHE A 179 -0.36 -28.62 -18.46
N LEU A 180 0.53 -27.99 -19.23
CA LEU A 180 0.91 -28.44 -20.59
C LEU A 180 2.10 -29.40 -20.61
N ALA A 181 2.96 -29.37 -19.58
CA ALA A 181 4.12 -30.24 -19.46
C ALA A 181 3.68 -31.68 -19.25
N PRO A 182 4.30 -32.68 -19.91
CA PRO A 182 4.13 -34.09 -19.55
C PRO A 182 4.48 -34.29 -18.08
N GLY A 183 3.67 -35.02 -17.32
CA GLY A 183 4.00 -35.36 -15.94
C GLY A 183 4.76 -36.67 -15.92
N SER A 184 5.82 -36.75 -15.11
CA SER A 184 6.48 -38.02 -14.75
C SER A 184 5.48 -39.05 -14.21
N GLN A 185 4.34 -38.58 -13.69
CA GLN A 185 3.18 -39.34 -13.23
C GLN A 185 1.90 -38.63 -13.70
N PRO A 186 0.91 -39.34 -14.28
CA PRO A 186 -0.39 -38.76 -14.66
C PRO A 186 -1.11 -38.03 -13.52
N GLN A 187 -0.82 -38.42 -12.28
CA GLN A 187 -1.46 -37.90 -11.06
C GLN A 187 -0.98 -36.49 -10.68
N GLU A 188 0.28 -36.13 -10.94
CA GLU A 188 0.81 -34.78 -10.66
C GLU A 188 0.25 -33.74 -11.63
N GLN A 189 0.15 -34.07 -12.92
CA GLN A 189 -0.49 -33.22 -13.93
C GLN A 189 -1.95 -32.90 -13.58
N LEU A 190 -2.69 -33.92 -13.16
CA LEU A 190 -4.09 -33.75 -12.77
C LEU A 190 -4.19 -32.85 -11.53
N SER A 191 -3.26 -32.95 -10.56
CA SER A 191 -3.25 -32.08 -9.37
C SER A 191 -2.99 -30.61 -9.70
N ASN A 192 -2.03 -30.36 -10.59
CA ASN A 192 -1.75 -29.02 -11.10
C ASN A 192 -2.95 -28.45 -11.88
N ALA A 193 -3.68 -29.29 -12.62
CA ALA A 193 -4.91 -28.89 -13.29
C ALA A 193 -6.03 -28.49 -12.32
N VAL A 194 -6.17 -29.19 -11.19
CA VAL A 194 -7.12 -28.81 -10.12
C VAL A 194 -6.76 -27.45 -9.55
N THR A 195 -5.48 -27.25 -9.23
CA THR A 195 -5.00 -25.98 -8.68
C THR A 195 -5.23 -24.84 -9.66
N PHE A 196 -4.90 -25.04 -10.95
CA PHE A 196 -5.16 -24.07 -12.00
C PHE A 196 -6.64 -23.72 -12.11
N PHE A 197 -7.49 -24.74 -12.14
CA PHE A 197 -8.93 -24.55 -12.27
C PHE A 197 -9.48 -23.70 -11.11
N LYS A 198 -9.10 -24.03 -9.86
CA LYS A 198 -9.48 -23.25 -8.67
C LYS A 198 -9.02 -21.79 -8.78
N ASP A 199 -7.79 -21.56 -9.23
CA ASP A 199 -7.22 -20.22 -9.39
C ASP A 199 -7.90 -19.42 -10.53
N VAL A 200 -8.25 -20.07 -11.64
CA VAL A 200 -8.96 -19.45 -12.76
C VAL A 200 -10.37 -19.05 -12.36
N VAL A 201 -11.12 -19.93 -11.68
CA VAL A 201 -12.47 -19.62 -11.19
C VAL A 201 -12.43 -18.42 -10.25
N GLU A 202 -11.51 -18.42 -9.30
CA GLU A 202 -11.33 -17.28 -8.40
C GLU A 202 -10.97 -15.99 -9.15
N SER A 203 -10.05 -16.07 -10.11
CA SER A 203 -9.66 -14.91 -10.92
C SER A 203 -10.83 -14.37 -11.75
N ILE A 204 -11.75 -15.21 -12.21
CA ILE A 204 -12.93 -14.82 -12.96
C ILE A 204 -13.95 -14.13 -12.04
N ASN A 205 -14.27 -14.75 -10.91
CA ASN A 205 -15.26 -14.20 -9.96
C ASN A 205 -14.80 -12.86 -9.37
N LYS A 206 -13.48 -12.69 -9.15
CA LYS A 206 -12.90 -11.47 -8.57
C LYS A 206 -12.49 -10.40 -9.59
N ARG A 207 -12.65 -10.65 -10.90
CA ARG A 207 -12.17 -9.77 -12.00
C ARG A 207 -12.63 -8.31 -11.89
N TYR A 208 -13.82 -8.06 -11.35
CA TYR A 208 -14.39 -6.71 -11.19
C TYR A 208 -14.60 -6.33 -9.71
N SER A 209 -14.02 -7.09 -8.78
CA SER A 209 -14.16 -6.79 -7.35
C SER A 209 -13.24 -5.65 -6.96
N ILE A 210 -13.84 -4.48 -6.76
CA ILE A 210 -13.15 -3.29 -6.24
C ILE A 210 -12.56 -3.59 -4.85
N SER A 211 -13.29 -4.31 -3.98
CA SER A 211 -12.81 -4.69 -2.65
C SER A 211 -11.60 -5.62 -2.71
N ASP A 212 -11.54 -6.57 -3.66
CA ASP A 212 -10.39 -7.46 -3.82
C ASP A 212 -9.17 -6.70 -4.39
N LEU A 213 -9.39 -5.77 -5.31
CA LEU A 213 -8.34 -4.87 -5.81
C LEU A 213 -7.81 -3.96 -4.68
N TYR A 214 -8.70 -3.37 -3.89
CA TYR A 214 -8.31 -2.64 -2.69
C TYR A 214 -7.53 -3.56 -1.75
N ARG A 215 -8.02 -4.75 -1.39
CA ARG A 215 -7.30 -5.66 -0.46
C ARG A 215 -5.92 -6.07 -0.98
N LYS A 216 -5.77 -6.33 -2.28
CA LYS A 216 -4.50 -6.73 -2.91
C LYS A 216 -3.50 -5.57 -3.01
N ASN A 217 -3.98 -4.34 -3.21
CA ASN A 217 -3.13 -3.18 -3.43
C ASN A 217 -3.03 -2.25 -2.20
N SER A 218 -3.93 -2.37 -1.23
CA SER A 218 -3.96 -1.56 -0.01
C SER A 218 -2.80 -1.92 0.90
N GLY A 219 -2.39 -3.20 0.93
CA GLY A 219 -1.20 -3.62 1.67
C GLY A 219 0.06 -2.95 1.14
N MET A 220 0.20 -2.86 -0.19
CA MET A 220 1.34 -2.22 -0.85
C MET A 220 1.30 -0.69 -0.73
N LEU A 221 0.12 -0.07 -0.84
CA LEU A 221 -0.07 1.36 -0.56
C LEU A 221 0.20 1.68 0.91
N ALA A 222 -0.30 0.85 1.84
CA ALA A 222 -0.07 1.01 3.27
C ALA A 222 1.41 0.80 3.60
N TYR A 223 2.08 -0.16 2.96
CA TYR A 223 3.52 -0.40 3.05
C TYR A 223 4.31 0.83 2.56
N GLN A 224 4.03 1.34 1.36
CA GLN A 224 4.70 2.55 0.85
C GLN A 224 4.45 3.78 1.74
N ILE A 225 3.23 3.95 2.25
CA ILE A 225 2.88 5.03 3.18
C ILE A 225 3.57 4.82 4.53
N ALA A 226 3.74 3.57 4.98
CA ALA A 226 4.40 3.20 6.23
C ALA A 226 5.92 3.39 6.15
N GLU A 227 6.58 2.76 5.17
CA GLU A 227 8.03 2.75 4.97
C GLU A 227 8.59 4.18 4.83
N HIS A 228 7.99 4.98 3.93
CA HIS A 228 8.49 6.34 3.66
C HIS A 228 8.15 7.37 4.73
N LYS A 229 7.01 7.21 5.43
CA LYS A 229 6.77 8.01 6.64
C LYS A 229 7.63 7.55 7.82
N SER A 230 8.07 6.30 7.85
CA SER A 230 8.94 5.78 8.91
C SER A 230 10.31 6.45 8.87
N ALA A 231 10.90 6.66 7.69
CA ALA A 231 12.17 7.38 7.54
C ALA A 231 12.12 8.83 8.07
N SER A 232 10.98 9.52 7.93
CA SER A 232 10.76 10.87 8.51
C SER A 232 10.25 10.82 9.96
N GLY A 233 9.75 9.66 10.40
CA GLY A 233 9.08 9.40 11.67
C GLY A 233 9.96 8.82 12.78
N GLU A 234 11.10 8.22 12.42
CA GLU A 234 12.06 7.63 13.37
C GLU A 234 12.56 8.64 14.40
N HIS A 235 12.72 9.91 14.01
CA HIS A 235 13.08 11.00 14.93
C HIS A 235 12.04 11.26 16.03
N TYR A 236 10.81 10.75 15.91
CA TYR A 236 9.78 10.83 16.95
C TYR A 236 9.74 9.59 17.86
N ILE A 237 10.49 8.54 17.56
CA ILE A 237 10.58 7.32 18.36
C ILE A 237 11.94 7.29 19.05
N THR A 238 11.95 7.55 20.35
CA THR A 238 13.20 7.62 21.11
C THR A 238 13.60 6.22 21.56
N THR A 239 14.85 5.83 21.31
CA THR A 239 15.40 4.53 21.68
C THR A 239 16.37 4.62 22.84
N THR A 240 17.15 5.72 22.92
CA THR A 240 18.13 5.95 23.97
C THR A 240 17.66 7.00 25.00
N ARG A 241 18.36 7.09 26.15
CA ARG A 241 18.09 8.12 27.16
C ARG A 241 18.41 9.56 26.67
N PRO A 242 19.54 9.81 26.00
CA PRO A 242 19.84 11.13 25.45
C PRO A 242 18.80 11.60 24.41
N GLU A 243 18.39 10.70 23.50
CA GLU A 243 17.30 10.97 22.55
C GLU A 243 16.01 11.37 23.26
N TYR A 244 15.63 10.66 24.33
CA TYR A 244 14.45 10.97 25.11
C TYR A 244 14.50 12.39 25.71
N THR A 245 15.65 12.77 26.27
CA THR A 245 15.81 14.13 26.83
C THR A 245 15.78 15.20 25.75
N ALA A 246 16.47 15.00 24.62
CA ALA A 246 16.46 15.95 23.51
C ALA A 246 15.04 16.12 22.94
N PHE A 247 14.31 15.02 22.79
CA PHE A 247 12.94 15.00 22.34
C PHE A 247 11.99 15.74 23.30
N PHE A 248 12.18 15.55 24.62
CA PHE A 248 11.42 16.28 25.62
C PHE A 248 11.65 17.80 25.54
N TYR A 249 12.89 18.26 25.36
CA TYR A 249 13.19 19.68 25.17
C TYR A 249 12.63 20.24 23.86
N SER A 250 12.64 19.46 22.77
CA SER A 250 11.95 19.82 21.53
C SER A 250 10.44 19.98 21.74
N ALA A 251 9.83 19.14 22.59
CA ALA A 251 8.41 19.28 22.95
C ALA A 251 8.13 20.49 23.84
N VAL A 252 9.02 20.81 24.77
CA VAL A 252 8.96 22.05 25.57
C VAL A 252 8.97 23.27 24.65
N ALA A 253 9.88 23.32 23.66
CA ALA A 253 9.91 24.38 22.65
C ALA A 253 8.60 24.45 21.83
N GLY A 254 8.03 23.29 21.48
CA GLY A 254 6.72 23.22 20.84
C GLY A 254 5.61 23.83 21.68
N GLY A 255 5.63 23.60 23.00
CA GLY A 255 4.70 24.22 23.94
C GLY A 255 4.80 25.75 23.96
N VAL A 256 6.01 26.31 23.86
CA VAL A 256 6.21 27.77 23.75
C VAL A 256 5.52 28.32 22.50
N ILE A 257 5.75 27.71 21.34
CA ILE A 257 5.16 28.15 20.06
C ILE A 257 3.63 28.11 20.13
N ILE A 258 3.04 27.05 20.68
CA ILE A 258 1.60 26.92 20.82
C ILE A 258 1.02 27.96 21.79
N ALA A 259 1.70 28.28 22.89
CA ALA A 259 1.26 29.32 23.82
C ALA A 259 1.17 30.70 23.15
N PHE A 260 2.16 31.05 22.32
CA PHE A 260 2.13 32.27 21.51
C PHE A 260 1.04 32.24 20.43
N ALA A 261 0.86 31.11 19.74
CA ALA A 261 -0.22 30.96 18.76
C ALA A 261 -1.61 31.13 19.40
N ALA A 262 -1.79 30.67 20.64
CA ALA A 262 -3.01 30.87 21.42
C ALA A 262 -3.22 32.35 21.79
N LEU A 263 -2.15 33.06 22.19
CA LEU A 263 -2.19 34.51 22.42
C LEU A 263 -2.61 35.27 21.16
N VAL A 264 -1.97 34.99 20.02
CA VAL A 264 -2.31 35.63 18.73
C VAL A 264 -3.76 35.35 18.35
N LYS A 265 -4.26 34.11 18.54
CA LYS A 265 -5.66 33.77 18.30
C LYS A 265 -6.61 34.60 19.19
N ALA A 266 -6.29 34.76 20.47
CA ALA A 266 -7.09 35.56 21.39
C ALA A 266 -7.10 37.04 20.98
N LEU A 267 -5.97 37.58 20.53
CA LEU A 267 -5.90 38.95 19.99
C LEU A 267 -6.71 39.10 18.70
N LEU A 268 -6.63 38.14 17.77
CA LEU A 268 -7.45 38.11 16.56
C LEU A 268 -8.95 38.04 16.88
N HIS A 269 -9.35 37.39 17.97
CA HIS A 269 -10.74 37.34 18.41
C HIS A 269 -11.28 38.72 18.83
N LYS A 270 -10.43 39.60 19.38
CA LYS A 270 -10.82 40.98 19.73
C LYS A 270 -11.01 41.88 18.50
N VAL A 271 -10.44 41.52 17.36
CA VAL A 271 -10.59 42.30 16.13
C VAL A 271 -11.94 41.99 15.49
N HIS A 272 -12.77 43.02 15.35
CA HIS A 272 -14.08 42.89 14.71
C HIS A 272 -13.90 42.66 13.21
N MET A 273 -14.17 41.44 12.75
CA MET A 273 -14.13 41.05 11.35
C MET A 273 -15.41 40.32 10.96
N PRO A 274 -15.82 40.34 9.68
CA PRO A 274 -16.84 39.43 9.17
C PRO A 274 -16.44 37.96 9.40
N LEU A 275 -17.42 37.08 9.67
CA LEU A 275 -17.17 35.69 10.08
C LEU A 275 -16.15 34.97 9.18
N PHE A 276 -16.30 35.08 7.86
CA PHE A 276 -15.39 34.42 6.91
C PHE A 276 -13.92 34.80 7.17
N TRP A 277 -13.62 36.10 7.26
CA TRP A 277 -12.27 36.59 7.46
C TRP A 277 -11.72 36.24 8.85
N GLN A 278 -12.58 36.25 9.87
CA GLN A 278 -12.18 35.86 11.22
C GLN A 278 -11.70 34.39 11.28
N TYR A 279 -12.48 33.46 10.73
CA TYR A 279 -12.10 32.04 10.69
C TYR A 279 -10.95 31.77 9.71
N PHE A 280 -10.85 32.53 8.61
CA PHE A 280 -9.70 32.46 7.71
C PHE A 280 -8.40 32.85 8.43
N CYS A 281 -8.41 33.94 9.21
CA CYS A 281 -7.25 34.36 10.01
C CYS A 281 -6.91 33.36 11.11
N TYR A 282 -7.89 32.67 11.71
CA TYR A 282 -7.62 31.56 12.61
C TYR A 282 -6.91 30.40 11.92
N GLY A 283 -7.34 30.04 10.72
CA GLY A 283 -6.66 29.05 9.88
C GLY A 283 -5.23 29.47 9.54
N LEU A 284 -5.01 30.75 9.19
CA LEU A 284 -3.69 31.27 8.88
C LEU A 284 -2.76 31.25 10.10
N ASN A 285 -3.24 31.68 11.27
CA ASN A 285 -2.49 31.59 12.53
C ASN A 285 -2.08 30.15 12.85
N TYR A 286 -3.00 29.20 12.66
CA TYR A 286 -2.73 27.78 12.82
C TYR A 286 -1.66 27.29 11.83
N ALA A 287 -1.75 27.66 10.56
CA ALA A 287 -0.77 27.28 9.54
C ALA A 287 0.63 27.85 9.86
N ILE A 288 0.72 29.12 10.27
CA ILE A 288 1.98 29.76 10.68
C ILE A 288 2.59 29.04 11.88
N ALA A 289 1.80 28.67 12.89
CA ALA A 289 2.27 27.91 14.03
C ALA A 289 2.85 26.56 13.61
N PHE A 290 2.20 25.85 12.67
CA PHE A 290 2.70 24.57 12.15
C PHE A 290 3.97 24.72 11.31
N VAL A 291 4.10 25.80 10.54
CA VAL A 291 5.34 26.12 9.81
C VAL A 291 6.47 26.44 10.79
N ALA A 292 6.20 27.21 11.85
CA ALA A 292 7.18 27.50 12.88
C ALA A 292 7.64 26.22 13.61
N LEU A 293 6.71 25.33 13.98
CA LEU A 293 7.03 24.02 14.54
C LEU A 293 7.93 23.20 13.59
N PHE A 294 7.62 23.21 12.30
CA PHE A 294 8.39 22.48 11.28
C PHE A 294 9.81 23.03 11.13
N ILE A 295 9.98 24.35 10.98
CA ILE A 295 11.29 24.99 10.78
C ILE A 295 12.18 24.85 12.02
N THR A 296 11.60 24.96 13.22
CA THR A 296 12.36 24.87 14.48
C THR A 296 12.66 23.43 14.91
N GLY A 297 12.09 22.42 14.24
CA GLY A 297 12.18 21.02 14.69
C GLY A 297 11.49 20.77 16.03
N ALA A 298 10.55 21.63 16.42
CA ALA A 298 9.82 21.53 17.67
C ALA A 298 8.72 20.46 17.59
N SER A 299 8.57 19.69 18.67
CA SER A 299 7.69 18.53 18.72
C SER A 299 6.32 18.89 19.25
N LEU A 300 5.27 18.42 18.57
CA LEU A 300 3.88 18.57 18.99
C LEU A 300 3.22 17.20 19.07
N ALA A 301 2.66 16.87 20.24
CA ALA A 301 2.06 15.56 20.50
C ALA A 301 0.96 15.22 19.50
N THR A 302 0.15 16.18 19.07
CA THR A 302 -1.00 15.94 18.18
C THR A 302 -0.64 15.66 16.72
N LYS A 303 0.61 15.89 16.29
CA LYS A 303 1.10 15.58 14.93
C LYS A 303 1.57 14.13 14.80
N GLN A 304 1.99 13.53 15.91
CA GLN A 304 2.78 12.30 15.92
C GLN A 304 1.97 10.98 15.84
N PRO A 305 0.71 10.87 16.31
CA PRO A 305 -0.10 9.65 16.18
C PRO A 305 -0.24 9.17 14.73
N THR A 306 -0.34 10.10 13.78
CA THR A 306 -0.35 9.80 12.34
C THR A 306 0.94 9.13 11.85
N MET A 307 2.09 9.55 12.37
CA MET A 307 3.41 9.06 11.94
C MET A 307 3.73 7.72 12.60
N THR A 308 3.33 7.53 13.85
CA THR A 308 3.56 6.32 14.63
C THR A 308 2.63 5.17 14.24
N ALA A 309 1.39 5.46 13.81
CA ALA A 309 0.48 4.47 13.24
C ALA A 309 1.04 3.83 11.95
N SER A 310 1.73 4.62 11.13
CA SER A 310 2.44 4.13 9.94
C SER A 310 3.57 3.16 10.30
N ALA A 311 4.41 3.49 11.29
CA ALA A 311 5.47 2.60 11.77
C ALA A 311 4.93 1.29 12.40
N LEU A 312 3.80 1.39 13.14
CA LEU A 312 3.11 0.21 13.68
C LEU A 312 2.56 -0.69 12.57
N ALA A 313 2.00 -0.10 11.51
CA ALA A 313 1.51 -0.85 10.36
C ALA A 313 2.63 -1.59 9.59
N GLY A 314 3.81 -0.98 9.48
CA GLY A 314 4.99 -1.62 8.87
C GLY A 314 5.53 -2.81 9.67
N SER A 315 5.49 -2.73 11.01
CA SER A 315 5.91 -3.83 11.89
C SER A 315 4.91 -4.99 11.99
N MET A 316 3.69 -4.81 11.49
CA MET A 316 2.66 -5.85 11.43
C MET A 316 2.77 -6.75 10.18
N ASP A 317 3.73 -6.50 9.29
CA ASP A 317 3.81 -7.26 8.04
C ASP A 317 4.27 -8.71 8.27
N SER A 318 3.45 -9.65 7.78
CA SER A 318 3.49 -11.08 8.11
C SER A 318 4.39 -11.89 7.16
N ARG A 319 5.26 -11.24 6.40
CA ARG A 319 6.05 -11.87 5.32
C ARG A 319 7.43 -12.37 5.73
N LYS A 320 7.89 -12.08 6.96
CA LYS A 320 9.21 -12.52 7.50
C LYS A 320 9.15 -13.67 8.52
N GLY A 321 8.04 -14.40 8.61
CA GLY A 321 7.85 -15.47 9.61
C GLY A 321 6.84 -15.09 10.70
N GLU A 322 6.75 -15.91 11.76
CA GLU A 322 5.77 -15.76 12.86
C GLU A 322 5.56 -14.30 13.27
N GLN A 323 4.29 -13.89 13.40
CA GLN A 323 3.91 -12.57 13.87
C GLN A 323 4.62 -12.30 15.21
N SER A 324 5.68 -11.47 15.17
CA SER A 324 6.41 -11.08 16.36
C SER A 324 5.56 -10.07 17.14
N PHE A 325 4.57 -10.57 17.88
CA PHE A 325 3.79 -9.79 18.84
C PHE A 325 4.71 -9.09 19.85
N GLU A 326 5.87 -9.68 20.13
CA GLU A 326 6.93 -9.08 20.94
C GLU A 326 7.54 -7.83 20.29
N GLY A 327 7.90 -7.88 19.01
CA GLY A 327 8.41 -6.72 18.27
C GLY A 327 7.38 -5.58 18.18
N LEU A 328 6.10 -5.93 17.99
CA LEU A 328 4.99 -4.98 18.02
C LEU A 328 4.83 -4.34 19.40
N ALA A 329 4.86 -5.13 20.47
CA ALA A 329 4.72 -4.63 21.84
C ALA A 329 5.88 -3.70 22.22
N ILE A 330 7.12 -4.04 21.84
CA ILE A 330 8.30 -3.18 22.06
C ILE A 330 8.17 -1.87 21.30
N THR A 331 7.72 -1.92 20.04
CA THR A 331 7.53 -0.74 19.20
C THR A 331 6.42 0.16 19.74
N PHE A 332 5.29 -0.43 20.13
CA PHE A 332 4.19 0.28 20.79
C PHE A 332 4.64 0.94 22.10
N GLY A 333 5.41 0.24 22.93
CA GLY A 333 5.96 0.78 24.18
C GLY A 333 6.87 1.98 23.95
N LYS A 334 7.74 1.93 22.93
CA LYS A 334 8.60 3.06 22.53
C LYS A 334 7.77 4.25 22.05
N ILE A 335 6.76 4.00 21.20
CA ILE A 335 5.83 5.01 20.72
C ILE A 335 5.10 5.68 21.89
N TRP A 336 4.49 4.89 22.78
CA TRP A 336 3.75 5.38 23.94
C TRP A 336 4.63 6.28 24.82
N ARG A 337 5.86 5.84 25.10
CA ARG A 337 6.82 6.60 25.88
C ARG A 337 7.16 7.96 25.25
N SER A 338 7.45 7.98 23.95
CA SER A 338 7.71 9.23 23.22
C SER A 338 6.46 10.12 23.17
N GLN A 339 5.28 9.57 22.87
CA GLN A 339 4.02 10.34 22.84
C GLN A 339 3.72 11.00 24.19
N PHE A 340 3.91 10.25 25.27
CA PHE A 340 3.74 10.78 26.62
C PHE A 340 4.74 11.90 26.94
N ALA A 341 6.00 11.75 26.54
CA ALA A 341 7.02 12.77 26.72
C ALA A 341 6.68 14.06 25.95
N SER A 342 6.23 13.93 24.70
CA SER A 342 5.82 15.09 23.90
C SER A 342 4.61 15.78 24.51
N PHE A 343 3.61 15.00 24.93
CA PHE A 343 2.41 15.53 25.58
C PHE A 343 2.74 16.28 26.87
N ALA A 344 3.52 15.67 27.77
CA ALA A 344 3.95 16.29 29.02
C ALA A 344 4.79 17.54 28.77
N GLY A 345 5.77 17.49 27.85
CA GLY A 345 6.63 18.62 27.51
C GLY A 345 5.85 19.81 26.97
N ASN A 346 4.88 19.57 26.07
CA ASN A 346 3.99 20.62 25.58
C ASN A 346 3.17 21.22 26.75
N LEU A 347 2.53 20.37 27.56
CA LEU A 347 1.56 20.75 28.58
C LEU A 347 2.19 21.54 29.74
N ILE A 348 3.36 21.12 30.21
CA ILE A 348 4.11 21.76 31.30
C ILE A 348 4.47 23.21 30.95
N VAL A 349 4.60 23.54 29.66
CA VAL A 349 4.91 24.90 29.21
C VAL A 349 3.65 25.68 28.86
N VAL A 350 2.74 25.09 28.09
CA VAL A 350 1.56 25.78 27.56
C VAL A 350 0.73 26.38 28.69
N PHE A 351 0.44 25.63 29.76
CA PHE A 351 -0.38 26.14 30.85
C PHE A 351 0.24 27.35 31.57
N PRO A 352 1.46 27.27 32.16
CA PRO A 352 2.03 28.40 32.86
C PRO A 352 2.37 29.55 31.92
N LEU A 353 2.86 29.28 30.70
CA LEU A 353 3.23 30.33 29.77
C LEU A 353 2.00 31.08 29.26
N SER A 354 0.91 30.41 28.89
CA SER A 354 -0.32 31.09 28.50
C SER A 354 -0.90 31.93 29.64
N TYR A 355 -0.83 31.44 30.88
CA TYR A 355 -1.21 32.23 32.05
C TYR A 355 -0.33 33.48 32.20
N LEU A 356 1.00 33.32 32.15
CA LEU A 356 1.95 34.44 32.23
C LEU A 356 1.73 35.45 31.11
N LEU A 357 1.50 35.01 29.87
CA LEU A 357 1.20 35.88 28.75
C LEU A 357 -0.12 36.64 28.95
N SER A 358 -1.14 35.99 29.50
CA SER A 358 -2.42 36.64 29.81
C SER A 358 -2.27 37.70 30.90
N VAL A 359 -1.52 37.41 31.97
CA VAL A 359 -1.27 38.37 33.06
C VAL A 359 -0.40 39.53 32.57
N ALA A 360 0.66 39.23 31.80
CA ALA A 360 1.52 40.26 31.21
C ALA A 360 0.72 41.19 30.29
N TRP A 361 -0.19 40.66 29.49
CA TRP A 361 -1.09 41.46 28.64
C TRP A 361 -1.97 42.39 29.48
N GLN A 362 -2.60 41.87 30.54
CA GLN A 362 -3.45 42.66 31.42
C GLN A 362 -2.66 43.78 32.12
N TYR A 363 -1.44 43.48 32.57
CA TYR A 363 -0.58 44.49 33.20
C TYR A 363 -0.15 45.59 32.22
N LEU A 364 0.12 45.25 30.96
CA LEU A 364 0.59 46.20 29.94
C LEU A 364 -0.53 47.06 29.33
N THR A 365 -1.74 46.50 29.18
CA THR A 365 -2.85 47.17 28.48
C THR A 365 -3.95 47.67 29.41
N GLY A 366 -4.00 47.20 30.66
CA GLY A 366 -5.10 47.44 31.59
C GLY A 366 -6.31 46.54 31.37
N ASP A 367 -6.40 45.88 30.21
CA ASP A 367 -7.54 45.06 29.80
C ASP A 367 -7.25 43.56 29.86
N ALA A 368 -8.20 42.79 30.39
CA ALA A 368 -8.11 41.33 30.38
C ALA A 368 -8.14 40.78 28.94
N LEU A 369 -7.44 39.67 28.69
CA LEU A 369 -7.43 39.03 27.37
C LEU A 369 -8.83 38.52 26.98
N LEU A 370 -9.61 38.07 27.96
CA LEU A 370 -11.04 37.75 27.86
C LEU A 370 -11.78 38.71 28.81
N HIS A 371 -12.65 39.57 28.28
CA HIS A 371 -13.23 40.70 29.03
C HIS A 371 -14.44 40.32 29.89
N ASP A 372 -15.28 39.38 29.44
CA ASP A 372 -16.50 38.97 30.15
C ASP A 372 -16.34 37.58 30.79
N GLN A 373 -16.82 37.43 32.03
CA GLN A 373 -16.94 36.14 32.71
C GLN A 373 -17.73 35.14 31.86
N LYS A 374 -18.72 35.63 31.09
CA LYS A 374 -19.48 34.83 30.15
C LYS A 374 -18.62 34.28 29.02
N ASP A 375 -17.74 35.09 28.43
CA ASP A 375 -16.84 34.67 27.35
C ASP A 375 -15.79 33.66 27.83
N ALA A 376 -15.29 33.84 29.06
CA ALA A 376 -14.39 32.89 29.70
C ALA A 376 -15.08 31.54 29.98
N LEU A 377 -16.29 31.56 30.53
CA LEU A 377 -17.10 30.35 30.75
C LEU A 377 -17.50 29.68 29.43
N GLN A 378 -17.82 30.47 28.39
CA GLN A 378 -18.12 29.95 27.06
C GLN A 378 -16.89 29.30 26.44
N SER A 379 -15.72 29.91 26.52
CA SER A 379 -14.45 29.33 26.04
C SER A 379 -14.10 28.02 26.75
N LEU A 380 -14.49 27.88 28.02
CA LEU A 380 -14.35 26.64 28.79
C LEU A 380 -15.38 25.58 28.35
N ARG A 381 -16.63 25.98 28.12
CA ARG A 381 -17.68 25.11 27.58
C ARG A 381 -17.37 24.61 26.18
N ASP A 382 -16.81 25.45 25.32
CA ASP A 382 -16.43 25.09 23.96
C ASP A 382 -15.33 24.00 23.95
N GLN A 383 -14.50 23.94 24.99
CA GLN A 383 -13.48 22.91 25.17
C GLN A 383 -13.99 21.64 25.88
N ASN A 384 -15.22 21.65 26.40
CA ASN A 384 -15.76 20.50 27.10
C ASN A 384 -16.08 19.35 26.12
N PRO A 385 -15.44 18.18 26.25
CA PRO A 385 -15.56 17.11 25.26
C PRO A 385 -16.94 16.43 25.22
N THR A 386 -17.73 16.51 26.29
CA THR A 386 -19.04 15.84 26.37
C THR A 386 -20.20 16.76 26.02
N THR A 387 -20.09 18.05 26.32
CA THR A 387 -21.17 19.03 26.08
C THR A 387 -20.98 19.84 24.80
N SER A 388 -19.77 19.86 24.22
CA SER A 388 -19.48 20.58 22.99
C SER A 388 -19.14 19.63 21.84
N LEU A 389 -19.10 20.18 20.62
CA LEU A 389 -18.65 19.47 19.43
C LEU A 389 -17.12 19.34 19.34
N ALA A 390 -16.37 19.67 20.41
CA ALA A 390 -14.91 19.63 20.43
C ALA A 390 -14.35 18.25 20.03
N TRP A 391 -14.93 17.16 20.53
CA TRP A 391 -14.52 15.80 20.18
C TRP A 391 -14.69 15.53 18.67
N PHE A 392 -15.81 15.93 18.09
CA PHE A 392 -16.08 15.79 16.66
C PHE A 392 -15.10 16.61 15.81
N TYR A 393 -14.86 17.87 16.17
CA TYR A 393 -13.88 18.71 15.48
C TYR A 393 -12.46 18.16 15.61
N ALA A 394 -12.08 17.63 16.78
CA ALA A 394 -10.80 16.97 16.99
C ALA A 394 -10.64 15.72 16.10
N CYS A 395 -11.70 14.92 15.93
CA CYS A 395 -11.71 13.80 14.98
C CYS A 395 -11.50 14.26 13.54
N VAL A 396 -12.21 15.31 13.11
CA VAL A 396 -12.04 15.89 11.76
C VAL A 396 -10.61 16.40 11.57
N THR A 397 -10.05 17.12 12.53
CA THR A 397 -8.65 17.56 12.49
C THR A 397 -7.68 16.37 12.39
N GLY A 398 -7.93 15.30 13.14
CA GLY A 398 -7.14 14.06 13.07
C GLY A 398 -7.16 13.45 11.67
N VAL A 399 -8.34 13.34 11.03
CA VAL A 399 -8.48 12.85 9.65
C VAL A 399 -7.72 13.74 8.66
N CYS A 400 -7.88 15.07 8.76
CA CYS A 400 -7.18 16.01 7.89
C CYS A 400 -5.65 15.94 8.04
N LEU A 401 -5.14 15.86 9.27
CA LEU A 401 -3.71 15.70 9.53
C LEU A 401 -3.19 14.35 9.02
N PHE A 402 -3.98 13.29 9.15
CA PHE A 402 -3.65 11.97 8.61
C PHE A 402 -3.55 11.98 7.09
N THR A 403 -4.58 12.50 6.41
CA THR A 403 -4.61 12.63 4.95
C THR A 403 -3.49 13.54 4.45
N SER A 404 -3.25 14.68 5.10
CA SER A 404 -2.14 15.56 4.77
C SER A 404 -0.81 14.83 4.87
N GLY A 405 -0.59 14.05 5.94
CA GLY A 405 0.61 13.25 6.07
C GLY A 405 0.77 12.25 4.93
N ILE A 406 -0.31 11.58 4.49
CA ILE A 406 -0.26 10.65 3.35
C ILE A 406 0.17 11.39 2.08
N ILE A 407 -0.39 12.57 1.82
CA ILE A 407 -0.05 13.40 0.66
C ILE A 407 1.43 13.81 0.73
N THR A 408 1.92 14.26 1.88
CA THR A 408 3.34 14.60 2.07
C THR A 408 4.24 13.40 1.81
N GLY A 409 3.94 12.23 2.40
CA GLY A 409 4.73 11.01 2.15
C GLY A 409 4.72 10.56 0.68
N TYR A 410 3.60 10.74 -0.02
CA TYR A 410 3.54 10.48 -1.47
C TYR A 410 4.40 11.46 -2.27
N VAL A 411 4.39 12.75 -1.92
CA VAL A 411 5.19 13.78 -2.60
C VAL A 411 6.68 13.59 -2.32
N ASP A 412 7.08 13.37 -1.07
CA ASP A 412 8.48 13.15 -0.68
C ASP A 412 9.07 11.94 -1.40
N ASN A 413 8.33 10.83 -1.44
CA ASN A 413 8.70 9.63 -2.18
C ASN A 413 8.82 9.90 -3.70
N LYS A 414 7.91 10.69 -4.26
CA LYS A 414 7.98 11.07 -5.68
C LYS A 414 9.20 11.96 -5.99
N VAL A 415 9.61 12.83 -5.07
CA VAL A 415 10.80 13.68 -5.19
C VAL A 415 12.07 12.84 -5.15
N ILE A 416 12.18 11.91 -4.19
CA ILE A 416 13.31 10.98 -4.06
C ILE A 416 13.42 10.10 -5.32
N TYR A 417 12.31 9.46 -5.72
CA TYR A 417 12.29 8.60 -6.91
C TYR A 417 12.56 9.38 -8.20
N GLY A 418 12.09 10.62 -8.29
CA GLY A 418 12.25 11.46 -9.46
C GLY A 418 13.63 12.11 -9.60
N ASN A 419 14.54 11.94 -8.62
CA ASN A 419 15.81 12.68 -8.54
C ASN A 419 15.62 14.19 -8.75
N PHE A 420 14.53 14.76 -8.25
CA PHE A 420 14.34 16.21 -8.29
C PHE A 420 15.24 16.83 -7.22
N GLY A 421 16.43 17.28 -7.62
CA GLY A 421 17.29 18.10 -6.76
C GLY A 421 16.59 19.42 -6.44
N ILE A 422 16.44 19.73 -5.15
CA ILE A 422 16.28 21.10 -4.67
C ILE A 422 17.67 21.63 -4.31
#